data_AF-A0A822X504-F1
#
_entry.id   AF-A0A822X504-F1
#
_cell.length_a   1.000
_cell.length_b   1.000
_cell.length_c   1.000
_cell.angle_alpha   90.00
_cell.angle_beta   90.00
_cell.angle_gamma   90.00
#
_symmetry.space_group_name_H-M   'P 1'
#
loop_
_entity.id
_entity.type
_entity.pdbx_description
1 polymer ?
#
loop_
_entity_poly.entity_id
_entity_poly.type
_entity_poly.pdbx_seq_one_letter_code
_entity_poly.pdbx_strand_id
1 'polypeptide(L)'
;MIISPPFLRNRTASQTDADWTGAMMPVNTDQGFPLNGAQSWHGGVHITHTDSGTPPEKIRAIADGVVVSFREPSSSKDAEPLNYLGPTDDGFVLLKHETETGSGDNGKVVFYSLCMHMKFLKAEIKQDEKIYRKAPLGFSGSCSGRNEFHFQIFCDDNNISKLTGRTTR
;
A
#
# COMPACT_ATOMS: atom_id res chain seq x y z
N MET A 1 -8.56 14.16 -6.67
CA MET A 1 -7.54 13.09 -6.84
C MET A 1 -8.23 11.74 -6.69
N ILE A 2 -8.10 10.88 -7.71
CA ILE A 2 -8.71 9.53 -7.75
C ILE A 2 -7.96 8.56 -6.84
N ILE A 3 -6.66 8.81 -6.64
CA ILE A 3 -5.80 8.09 -5.71
C ILE A 3 -5.60 8.95 -4.46
N SER A 4 -5.60 8.34 -3.28
CA SER A 4 -5.20 8.96 -2.00
C SER A 4 -4.00 8.23 -1.40
N PRO A 5 -3.23 8.86 -0.52
CA PRO A 5 -2.21 8.13 0.24
C PRO A 5 -2.85 7.05 1.14
N PRO A 6 -2.07 6.01 1.51
CA PRO A 6 -2.54 4.91 2.36
C PRO A 6 -2.75 5.31 3.83
N PHE A 7 -2.17 6.42 4.27
CA PHE A 7 -2.48 7.06 5.55
C PHE A 7 -3.22 8.38 5.35
N LEU A 8 -4.01 8.77 6.34
CA LEU A 8 -4.90 9.94 6.27
C LEU A 8 -5.00 10.63 7.64
N ARG A 9 -4.14 11.62 7.84
CA ARG A 9 -4.15 12.53 8.99
C ARG A 9 -4.70 13.89 8.57
N ASN A 10 -5.16 14.67 9.55
CA ASN A 10 -5.69 16.00 9.29
C ASN A 10 -4.62 16.90 8.66
N ARG A 11 -5.00 17.60 7.59
CA ARG A 11 -4.18 18.65 6.97
C ARG A 11 -4.41 19.97 7.70
N THR A 12 -3.36 20.71 7.98
CA THR A 12 -3.49 22.08 8.51
C THR A 12 -3.73 23.08 7.37
N ALA A 13 -4.33 24.23 7.68
CA ALA A 13 -4.66 25.24 6.66
C ALA A 13 -3.43 25.79 5.91
N SER A 14 -2.26 25.78 6.53
CA SER A 14 -1.00 26.27 5.96
C SER A 14 -0.17 25.21 5.24
N GLN A 15 -0.50 23.92 5.38
CA GLN A 15 0.30 22.83 4.80
C GLN A 15 0.00 22.70 3.30
N THR A 16 1.05 22.60 2.48
CA THR A 16 0.89 22.33 1.04
C THR A 16 0.38 20.91 0.78
N ASP A 17 -0.17 20.64 -0.41
CA ASP A 17 -0.57 19.28 -0.78
C ASP A 17 0.63 18.31 -0.83
N ALA A 18 1.79 18.79 -1.27
CA ALA A 18 3.01 17.99 -1.35
C ALA A 18 3.50 17.60 0.06
N ASP A 19 3.58 18.57 0.98
CA ASP A 19 4.01 18.32 2.35
C ASP A 19 3.03 17.38 3.08
N TRP A 20 1.73 17.58 2.88
CA TRP A 20 0.72 16.72 3.48
C TRP A 20 0.82 15.30 2.93
N THR A 21 0.91 15.14 1.61
CA THR A 21 1.02 13.82 0.97
C THR A 21 2.30 13.10 1.38
N GLY A 22 3.43 13.81 1.44
CA GLY A 22 4.71 13.27 1.94
C GLY A 22 4.62 12.81 3.39
N ALA A 23 3.94 13.58 4.25
CA ALA A 23 3.71 13.18 5.63
C ALA A 23 2.82 11.93 5.76
N MET A 24 1.94 11.65 4.79
CA MET A 24 1.11 10.44 4.77
C MET A 24 1.85 9.21 4.22
N MET A 25 3.04 9.39 3.65
CA MET A 25 3.87 8.30 3.14
C MET A 25 5.32 8.50 3.58
N PRO A 26 5.62 8.40 4.89
CA PRO A 26 6.99 8.50 5.39
C PRO A 26 7.79 7.25 4.97
N VAL A 27 8.30 7.28 3.74
CA VAL A 27 9.03 6.17 3.12
C VAL A 27 10.34 5.91 3.87
N ASN A 28 10.57 4.64 4.21
CA ASN A 28 11.86 4.17 4.69
C ASN A 28 12.84 4.07 3.51
N THR A 29 13.82 4.98 3.47
CA THR A 29 14.82 5.03 2.40
C THR A 29 15.83 3.90 2.44
N ASP A 30 15.97 3.19 3.57
CA ASP A 30 16.87 2.04 3.71
C ASP A 30 16.30 0.80 3.00
N GLN A 31 14.97 0.78 2.78
CA GLN A 31 14.25 -0.26 2.04
C GLN A 31 13.92 0.24 0.64
N GLY A 32 14.97 0.39 -0.17
CA GLY A 32 14.93 1.06 -1.46
C GLY A 32 14.02 0.41 -2.52
N PHE A 33 13.57 1.26 -3.44
CA PHE A 33 12.85 0.93 -4.68
C PHE A 33 13.59 1.58 -5.86
N PRO A 34 13.78 0.89 -7.01
CA PRO A 34 13.36 -0.48 -7.34
C PRO A 34 14.33 -1.57 -6.87
N LEU A 35 15.43 -1.19 -6.21
CA LEU A 35 16.42 -2.10 -5.64
C LEU A 35 16.58 -1.81 -4.16
N ASN A 36 16.55 -2.85 -3.33
CA ASN A 36 16.80 -2.72 -1.90
C ASN A 36 18.31 -2.61 -1.59
N GLY A 37 18.65 -2.42 -0.30
CA GLY A 37 20.05 -2.33 0.14
C GLY A 37 20.92 -3.57 -0.16
N ALA A 38 20.29 -4.72 -0.44
CA ALA A 38 20.97 -5.95 -0.87
C ALA A 38 21.03 -6.09 -2.41
N GLN A 39 20.75 -5.02 -3.16
CA GLN A 39 20.74 -4.99 -4.63
C GLN A 39 19.75 -5.99 -5.27
N SER A 40 18.74 -6.40 -4.53
CA SER A 40 17.67 -7.25 -5.03
C SER A 40 16.49 -6.40 -5.48
N TRP A 41 15.78 -6.87 -6.51
CA TRP A 41 14.54 -6.24 -6.97
C TRP A 41 13.53 -6.12 -5.82
N HIS A 42 12.95 -4.94 -5.71
CA HIS A 42 11.93 -4.62 -4.71
C HIS A 42 10.79 -3.87 -5.38
N GLY A 43 9.57 -4.41 -5.26
CA GLY A 43 8.43 -3.98 -6.08
C GLY A 43 7.74 -2.71 -5.61
N GLY A 44 8.04 -2.21 -4.41
CA GLY A 44 7.31 -1.12 -3.77
C GLY A 44 8.18 -0.37 -2.78
N VAL A 45 7.58 0.29 -1.81
CA VAL A 45 8.31 1.02 -0.74
C VAL A 45 7.87 0.51 0.61
N HIS A 46 8.70 0.68 1.64
CA HIS A 46 8.25 0.52 3.02
C HIS A 46 7.81 1.88 3.55
N ILE A 47 6.60 1.95 4.11
CA ILE A 47 6.07 3.15 4.74
C ILE A 47 6.13 2.96 6.25
N THR A 48 6.86 3.85 6.93
CA THR A 48 7.04 3.77 8.38
C THR A 48 5.77 4.19 9.12
N HIS A 49 5.58 3.60 10.31
CA HIS A 49 4.48 3.94 11.18
C HIS A 49 4.99 4.08 12.60
N THR A 50 4.44 5.03 13.36
CA THR A 50 4.90 5.32 14.72
C THR A 50 4.01 4.68 15.78
N ASP A 51 2.85 4.12 15.41
CA ASP A 51 1.77 3.66 16.32
C ASP A 51 1.40 4.67 17.43
N SER A 52 1.85 5.94 17.32
CA SER A 52 1.80 6.92 18.39
C SER A 52 0.48 7.69 18.45
N GLY A 53 -0.42 7.45 17.49
CA GLY A 53 -1.75 8.06 17.43
C GLY A 53 -2.78 7.31 18.28
N THR A 54 -3.72 8.04 18.89
CA THR A 54 -4.92 7.47 19.51
C THR A 54 -6.17 8.07 18.85
N PRO A 55 -7.00 7.28 18.12
CA PRO A 55 -6.81 5.85 17.83
C PRO A 55 -5.60 5.61 16.90
N PRO A 56 -5.06 4.38 16.87
CA PRO A 56 -3.96 4.04 15.97
C PRO A 56 -4.37 4.35 14.52
N GLU A 57 -3.41 4.87 13.76
CA GLU A 57 -3.64 5.16 12.36
C GLU A 57 -3.80 3.87 11.55
N LYS A 58 -4.72 3.91 10.59
CA LYS A 58 -5.14 2.76 9.80
C LYS A 58 -4.58 2.91 8.40
N ILE A 59 -4.16 1.79 7.82
CA ILE A 59 -3.92 1.70 6.38
C ILE A 59 -5.28 1.80 5.67
N ARG A 60 -5.33 2.59 4.59
CA ARG A 60 -6.56 2.97 3.89
C ARG A 60 -6.45 2.57 2.43
N ALA A 61 -7.58 2.17 1.83
CA ALA A 61 -7.66 1.95 0.40
C ALA A 61 -7.33 3.24 -0.35
N ILE A 62 -6.37 3.16 -1.29
CA ILE A 62 -5.92 4.33 -2.04
C ILE A 62 -6.91 4.76 -3.13
N ALA A 63 -7.75 3.84 -3.59
CA ALA A 63 -8.78 4.02 -4.61
C ALA A 63 -9.92 3.02 -4.37
N ASP A 64 -11.06 3.22 -5.01
CA ASP A 64 -12.11 2.21 -5.06
C ASP A 64 -11.55 0.95 -5.72
N GLY A 65 -11.91 -0.22 -5.22
CA GLY A 65 -11.42 -1.48 -5.74
C GLY A 65 -12.15 -2.69 -5.21
N VAL A 66 -11.68 -3.85 -5.66
CA VAL A 66 -12.18 -5.17 -5.26
C VAL A 66 -11.02 -5.96 -4.66
N VAL A 67 -11.25 -6.63 -3.54
CA VAL A 67 -10.26 -7.54 -2.95
C VAL A 67 -10.09 -8.75 -3.86
N VAL A 68 -8.90 -8.94 -4.40
CA VAL A 68 -8.58 -10.08 -5.27
C VAL A 68 -7.70 -11.13 -4.59
N SER A 69 -7.02 -10.77 -3.51
CA SER A 69 -6.28 -11.69 -2.64
C SER A 69 -5.99 -11.03 -1.30
N PHE A 70 -5.94 -11.82 -0.22
CA PHE A 70 -5.56 -11.36 1.10
C PHE A 70 -5.05 -12.53 1.95
N ARG A 71 -4.36 -12.21 3.04
CA ARG A 71 -4.00 -13.16 4.09
C ARG A 71 -4.15 -12.51 5.44
N GLU A 72 -4.91 -13.15 6.33
CA GLU A 72 -4.93 -12.79 7.75
C GLU A 72 -3.55 -13.08 8.37
N PRO A 73 -3.00 -12.18 9.20
CA PRO A 73 -1.70 -12.38 9.81
C PRO A 73 -1.70 -13.57 10.76
N SER A 74 -0.63 -14.35 10.69
CA SER A 74 -0.38 -15.45 11.62
C SER A 74 0.11 -14.92 12.97
N SER A 75 0.05 -15.76 14.00
CA SER A 75 0.69 -15.49 15.29
C SER A 75 2.19 -15.83 15.31
N SER A 76 2.79 -16.14 14.15
CA SER A 76 4.13 -16.71 14.02
C SER A 76 5.22 -15.69 13.72
N LYS A 77 4.94 -14.39 13.79
CA LYS A 77 5.90 -13.32 13.45
C LYS A 77 7.23 -13.40 14.21
N ASP A 78 7.21 -13.96 15.43
CA ASP A 78 8.37 -14.09 16.31
C ASP A 78 9.12 -15.43 16.13
N ALA A 79 8.68 -16.28 15.21
CA ALA A 79 9.28 -17.56 14.88
C ALA A 79 9.84 -17.57 13.46
N GLU A 80 10.84 -18.42 13.21
CA GLU A 80 11.33 -18.67 11.86
C GLU A 80 10.24 -19.34 10.99
N PRO A 81 10.16 -19.02 9.68
CA PRO A 81 11.08 -18.18 8.92
C PRO A 81 10.74 -16.68 8.94
N LEU A 82 9.70 -16.25 9.68
CA LEU A 82 9.27 -14.84 9.69
C LEU A 82 10.19 -13.93 10.50
N ASN A 83 10.97 -14.50 11.42
CA ASN A 83 11.86 -13.76 12.33
C ASN A 83 13.33 -13.70 11.87
N TYR A 84 13.64 -14.09 10.63
CA TYR A 84 15.03 -14.22 10.16
C TYR A 84 15.87 -12.91 10.22
N LEU A 85 15.23 -11.75 10.07
CA LEU A 85 15.84 -10.41 10.25
C LEU A 85 15.14 -9.60 11.35
N GLY A 86 14.42 -10.28 12.25
CA GLY A 86 13.54 -9.67 13.23
C GLY A 86 12.06 -9.88 12.92
N PRO A 87 11.16 -9.63 13.89
CA PRO A 87 9.76 -10.03 13.77
C PRO A 87 9.09 -9.43 12.54
N THR A 88 8.37 -10.26 11.78
CA THR A 88 7.71 -9.84 10.55
C THR A 88 6.28 -10.37 10.51
N ASP A 89 5.31 -9.46 10.46
CA ASP A 89 3.92 -9.80 10.20
C ASP A 89 3.76 -10.24 8.75
N ASP A 90 2.89 -11.22 8.51
CA ASP A 90 2.68 -11.81 7.20
C ASP A 90 1.29 -11.50 6.62
N GLY A 91 0.47 -10.70 7.29
CA GLY A 91 -0.80 -10.24 6.75
C GLY A 91 -0.62 -9.34 5.51
N PHE A 92 -1.51 -9.49 4.52
CA PHE A 92 -1.52 -8.63 3.33
C PHE A 92 -2.91 -8.47 2.72
N VAL A 93 -3.09 -7.39 1.95
CA VAL A 93 -4.28 -7.13 1.11
C VAL A 93 -3.84 -6.71 -0.29
N LEU A 94 -4.42 -7.36 -1.30
CA LEU A 94 -4.28 -7.00 -2.71
C LEU A 94 -5.63 -6.54 -3.26
N LEU A 95 -5.69 -5.30 -3.72
CA LEU A 95 -6.86 -4.70 -4.35
C LEU A 95 -6.64 -4.56 -5.86
N LYS A 96 -7.65 -4.93 -6.65
CA LYS A 96 -7.78 -4.54 -8.06
C LYS A 96 -8.60 -3.27 -8.15
N HIS A 97 -8.12 -2.31 -8.91
CA HIS A 97 -8.76 -1.02 -9.15
C HIS A 97 -9.08 -0.90 -10.63
N GLU A 98 -10.28 -0.38 -10.91
CA GLU A 98 -10.69 0.01 -12.25
C GLU A 98 -11.08 1.48 -12.20
N THR A 99 -10.45 2.31 -13.03
CA THR A 99 -10.69 3.75 -13.05
C THR A 99 -10.75 4.30 -14.46
N GLU A 100 -11.45 5.42 -14.61
CA GLU A 100 -11.50 6.20 -15.84
C GLU A 100 -10.68 7.48 -15.67
N THR A 101 -9.67 7.67 -16.53
CA THR A 101 -8.80 8.86 -16.58
C THR A 101 -9.03 9.71 -17.84
N GLY A 102 -9.98 9.31 -18.70
CA GLY A 102 -10.32 9.98 -19.95
C GLY A 102 -11.47 9.30 -20.68
N SER A 103 -11.73 9.68 -21.93
CA SER A 103 -12.83 9.13 -22.74
C SER A 103 -12.42 7.88 -23.52
N GLY A 104 -13.39 6.97 -23.74
CA GLY A 104 -13.19 5.75 -24.52
C GLY A 104 -12.33 4.70 -23.80
N ASP A 105 -12.02 3.60 -24.48
CA ASP A 105 -11.35 2.45 -23.87
C ASP A 105 -9.89 2.72 -23.46
N ASN A 106 -9.25 3.71 -24.10
CA ASN A 106 -7.91 4.19 -23.71
C ASN A 106 -7.94 5.02 -22.42
N GLY A 107 -9.11 5.55 -22.04
CA GLY A 107 -9.33 6.21 -20.76
C GLY A 107 -9.56 5.26 -19.60
N LYS A 108 -9.72 3.95 -19.84
CA LYS A 108 -9.99 2.95 -18.80
C LYS A 108 -8.71 2.22 -18.41
N VAL A 109 -8.36 2.31 -17.14
CA VAL A 109 -7.12 1.74 -16.58
C VAL A 109 -7.46 0.78 -15.45
N VAL A 110 -6.80 -0.39 -15.48
CA VAL A 110 -6.77 -1.36 -14.40
C VAL A 110 -5.40 -1.32 -13.74
N PHE A 111 -5.38 -1.21 -12.42
CA PHE A 111 -4.15 -1.29 -11.64
C PHE A 111 -4.42 -1.98 -10.31
N TYR A 112 -3.35 -2.31 -9.59
CA TYR A 112 -3.41 -3.02 -8.32
C TYR A 112 -2.69 -2.24 -7.24
N SER A 113 -3.17 -2.35 -6.01
CA SER A 113 -2.41 -1.93 -4.83
C SER A 113 -2.23 -3.09 -3.86
N LEU A 114 -1.01 -3.23 -3.34
CA LEU A 114 -0.61 -4.27 -2.40
C LEU A 114 -0.11 -3.61 -1.11
N CYS A 115 -0.70 -4.00 0.01
CA CYS A 115 -0.22 -3.70 1.35
C CYS A 115 0.22 -5.00 2.02
N MET A 116 1.49 -5.14 2.42
CA MET A 116 2.00 -6.32 3.16
C MET A 116 2.54 -5.92 4.53
N HIS A 117 2.85 -6.91 5.36
CA HIS A 117 3.31 -6.73 6.74
C HIS A 117 2.25 -6.07 7.62
N MET A 118 0.98 -6.45 7.42
CA MET A 118 -0.13 -5.98 8.22
C MET A 118 -0.34 -6.89 9.44
N LYS A 119 -0.43 -6.32 10.65
CA LYS A 119 -0.71 -7.09 11.89
C LYS A 119 -2.19 -7.36 12.13
N PHE A 120 -3.07 -6.75 11.33
CA PHE A 120 -4.51 -6.90 11.44
C PHE A 120 -5.19 -6.44 10.17
N LEU A 121 -6.15 -7.21 9.68
CA LEU A 121 -7.07 -6.86 8.61
C LEU A 121 -8.46 -6.56 9.17
N LYS A 122 -9.16 -5.63 8.53
CA LYS A 122 -10.57 -5.35 8.83
C LYS A 122 -11.44 -6.52 8.37
N ALA A 123 -12.48 -6.85 9.13
CA ALA A 123 -13.39 -7.96 8.83
C ALA A 123 -14.09 -7.85 7.46
N GLU A 124 -14.14 -6.65 6.90
CA GLU A 124 -14.65 -6.33 5.57
C GLU A 124 -13.69 -6.80 4.46
N ILE A 125 -12.44 -7.14 4.76
CA ILE A 125 -11.51 -7.69 3.77
C ILE A 125 -11.85 -9.16 3.52
N LYS A 126 -12.54 -9.42 2.42
CA LYS A 126 -12.93 -10.76 1.97
C LYS A 126 -12.83 -10.84 0.46
N GLN A 127 -12.68 -12.05 -0.08
CA GLN A 127 -12.63 -12.29 -1.51
C GLN A 127 -13.81 -11.62 -2.23
N ASP A 128 -13.51 -10.90 -3.31
CA ASP A 128 -14.46 -10.19 -4.17
C ASP A 128 -15.24 -9.05 -3.51
N GLU A 129 -14.90 -8.67 -2.26
CA GLU A 129 -15.55 -7.55 -1.58
C GLU A 129 -15.14 -6.21 -2.20
N LYS A 130 -16.12 -5.30 -2.34
CA LYS A 130 -15.89 -3.95 -2.83
C LYS A 130 -15.41 -3.05 -1.70
N ILE A 131 -14.23 -2.48 -1.86
CA ILE A 131 -13.62 -1.54 -0.92
C ILE A 131 -13.60 -0.15 -1.54
N TYR A 132 -14.24 0.80 -0.87
CA TYR A 132 -14.23 2.20 -1.30
C TYR A 132 -12.94 2.90 -0.89
N ARG A 133 -12.54 3.89 -1.68
CA ARG A 133 -11.39 4.76 -1.39
C ARG A 133 -11.51 5.34 0.01
N LYS A 134 -10.39 5.34 0.73
CA LYS A 134 -10.27 5.75 2.14
C LYS A 134 -10.97 4.82 3.15
N ALA A 135 -11.58 3.72 2.72
CA ALA A 135 -12.02 2.71 3.67
C ALA A 135 -10.80 2.12 4.40
N PRO A 136 -10.92 1.84 5.70
CA PRO A 136 -9.83 1.23 6.46
C PRO A 136 -9.62 -0.22 6.02
N LEU A 137 -8.37 -0.59 5.74
CA LEU A 137 -7.97 -1.96 5.42
C LEU A 137 -7.50 -2.72 6.66
N GLY A 138 -6.87 -2.03 7.61
CA GLY A 138 -6.25 -2.66 8.76
C GLY A 138 -5.18 -1.78 9.41
N PHE A 139 -4.25 -2.41 10.11
CA PHE A 139 -3.15 -1.74 10.81
C PHE A 139 -1.78 -2.18 10.28
N SER A 140 -0.83 -1.25 10.27
CA SER A 140 0.58 -1.56 10.01
C SER A 140 1.10 -2.54 11.06
N GLY A 141 1.81 -3.56 10.61
CA GLY A 141 2.54 -4.50 11.45
C GLY A 141 4.02 -4.16 11.50
N SER A 142 4.83 -5.20 11.64
CA SER A 142 6.27 -5.13 11.66
C SER A 142 6.90 -5.83 10.45
N CYS A 143 8.02 -5.29 9.98
CA CYS A 143 8.89 -5.93 9.00
C CYS A 143 10.33 -5.85 9.48
N SER A 144 10.98 -6.99 9.68
CA SER A 144 12.36 -7.06 10.22
C SER A 144 12.51 -6.26 11.52
N GLY A 145 11.53 -6.35 12.42
CA GLY A 145 11.51 -5.63 13.70
C GLY A 145 11.24 -4.12 13.62
N ARG A 146 11.06 -3.54 12.43
CA ARG A 146 10.63 -2.14 12.27
C ARG A 146 9.12 -2.04 12.18
N ASN A 147 8.56 -0.93 12.66
CA ASN A 147 7.13 -0.63 12.51
C ASN A 147 6.90 0.02 11.14
N GLU A 148 6.60 -0.81 10.15
CA GLU A 148 6.43 -0.41 8.76
C GLU A 148 5.59 -1.44 8.01
N PHE A 149 5.00 -1.02 6.89
CA PHE A 149 4.32 -1.91 5.97
C PHE A 149 4.85 -1.72 4.56
N HIS A 150 4.87 -2.78 3.76
CA HIS A 150 5.23 -2.69 2.35
C HIS A 150 4.04 -2.18 1.56
N PHE A 151 4.25 -1.22 0.67
CA PHE A 151 3.23 -0.65 -0.20
C PHE A 151 3.68 -0.61 -1.65
N GLN A 152 2.85 -1.11 -2.56
CA GLN A 152 3.14 -1.19 -3.97
C GLN A 152 1.90 -0.86 -4.81
N ILE A 153 2.11 -0.13 -5.92
CA ILE A 153 1.13 0.07 -6.99
C ILE A 153 1.72 -0.50 -8.28
N PHE A 154 0.95 -1.29 -9.02
CA PHE A 154 1.43 -1.91 -10.25
C PHE A 154 0.28 -2.17 -11.24
N CYS A 155 0.62 -2.29 -12.51
CA CYS A 155 -0.29 -2.72 -13.57
C CYS A 155 0.53 -3.36 -14.70
N ASP A 156 -0.14 -3.95 -15.68
CA ASP A 156 0.53 -4.55 -16.83
C ASP A 156 1.02 -3.47 -17.83
N ASP A 157 1.82 -3.89 -18.81
CA ASP A 157 2.39 -3.02 -19.83
C ASP A 157 1.31 -2.28 -20.63
N ASN A 158 0.16 -2.92 -20.89
CA ASN A 158 -0.96 -2.29 -21.60
C ASN A 158 -1.51 -1.09 -20.80
N ASN A 159 -1.70 -1.24 -19.49
CA ASN A 159 -2.18 -0.17 -18.63
C ASN A 159 -1.12 0.91 -18.39
N ILE A 160 0.17 0.56 -18.32
CA ILE A 160 1.26 1.55 -18.29
C ILE A 160 1.27 2.39 -19.56
N SER A 161 1.10 1.79 -20.73
CA SER A 161 1.01 2.54 -22.00
C SER A 161 -0.18 3.49 -22.03
N LYS A 162 -1.34 3.09 -21.50
CA LYS A 162 -2.50 3.99 -21.36
C LYS A 162 -2.23 5.17 -20.43
N LEU A 163 -1.53 4.94 -19.31
CA LEU A 163 -1.23 5.97 -18.32
C LEU A 163 -0.16 6.96 -18.77
N THR A 164 0.87 6.47 -19.48
CA THR A 164 2.05 7.27 -19.81
C THR A 164 2.05 7.80 -21.24
N GLY A 165 1.24 7.21 -22.13
CA GLY A 165 1.28 7.45 -23.57
C GLY A 165 2.59 7.01 -24.23
N ARG A 166 3.46 6.27 -23.53
CA ARG A 166 4.77 5.85 -24.04
C ARG A 166 4.66 4.51 -24.76
N THR A 167 5.33 4.43 -25.91
CA THR A 167 5.48 3.21 -26.73
C THR A 167 6.88 2.61 -26.64
N THR A 168 7.80 3.25 -25.90
CA THR A 168 9.17 2.80 -25.64
C THR A 168 9.47 2.90 -24.15
N ARG A 169 10.34 2.02 -23.65
CA ARG A 169 10.83 2.02 -22.26
C ARG A 169 11.79 3.18 -21.99
#